data_AF-A0A350DPT3-F1
#
_entry.id   AF-A0A350DPT3-F1
#
_cell.length_a   1.000
_cell.length_b   1.000
_cell.length_c   1.000
_cell.angle_alpha   90.00
_cell.angle_beta   90.00
_cell.angle_gamma   90.00
#
_symmetry.space_group_name_H-M   'P 1'
#
loop_
_entity.id
_entity.type
_entity.pdbx_description
1 polymer ?
#
loop_
_entity_poly.entity_id
_entity_poly.type
_entity_poly.pdbx_seq_one_letter_code
_entity_poly.pdbx_strand_id
1 'polypeptide(L)'
;MTSFFGSLREEWFSNIRGDTLSGLVVALALIPEAIAFSIIAGVDPKVGLYASFCIAVVISFVGGRPGMISAATGAMALVMVDLVAEHGLQYLLAATLLCGVIQIIMGILKLGNLMRFVSRSVVIGFVNALAILIFAAQLPELNPMTERVGMTVYIMTAAGLAIIYLFPLLPKIGRVIPSPLICIVGLTAVAIYMNLDIRNVGSMGDLPDSLPVFLLPDIPLNFETLVIIAPYSIALAIVGLLESMMTATIVDELTDTPSDKNRECRGQGMANVVSGFFGGMAGCAMIGQSMINVKSGGRTRLSTLIAGVVLLILVVFLREWVSQIPMAALVAVMIMVSIGTFNWQSIREFKTHPLSFNIVMLATVITTVFTHNLAYGVGVGVLLSALAFANKIGQFLTVF
;
A
#
# COMPACT_ATOMS: atom_id res chain seq x y z
N MET A 1 36.45 -9.80 -3.25
CA MET A 1 36.19 -8.73 -2.27
C MET A 1 35.97 -7.44 -3.04
N THR A 2 34.72 -7.09 -3.32
CA THR A 2 34.39 -5.73 -3.74
C THR A 2 34.81 -4.79 -2.61
N SER A 3 35.57 -3.74 -2.92
CA SER A 3 35.88 -2.71 -1.94
C SER A 3 34.57 -2.07 -1.44
N PHE A 4 34.53 -1.61 -0.20
CA PHE A 4 33.36 -0.92 0.37
C PHE A 4 32.83 0.21 -0.54
N PHE A 5 33.75 0.90 -1.23
CA PHE A 5 33.40 1.93 -2.23
C PHE A 5 32.79 1.36 -3.51
N GLY A 6 33.19 0.16 -3.94
CA GLY A 6 32.60 -0.55 -5.07
C GLY A 6 31.15 -0.95 -4.81
N SER A 7 30.86 -1.52 -3.63
CA SER A 7 29.49 -1.90 -3.26
C SER A 7 28.57 -0.68 -3.09
N LEU A 8 29.06 0.41 -2.52
CA LEU A 8 28.30 1.67 -2.42
C LEU A 8 27.94 2.24 -3.79
N ARG A 9 28.90 2.25 -4.73
CA ARG A 9 28.65 2.74 -6.09
C ARG A 9 27.63 1.87 -6.82
N GLU A 10 27.71 0.56 -6.69
CA GLU A 10 26.77 -0.37 -7.33
C GLU A 10 25.37 -0.29 -6.74
N GLU A 11 25.23 -0.23 -5.41
CA GLU A 11 23.92 -0.20 -4.73
C GLU A 11 23.17 1.13 -4.80
N TRP A 12 23.86 2.25 -5.05
CA TRP A 12 23.27 3.59 -5.01
C TRP A 12 23.38 4.39 -6.31
N PHE A 13 24.52 4.30 -7.02
CA PHE A 13 24.87 5.27 -8.05
C PHE A 13 25.13 4.64 -9.43
N SER A 14 24.81 3.36 -9.60
CA SER A 14 25.00 2.65 -10.88
C SER A 14 24.00 3.07 -11.97
N ASN A 15 22.85 3.66 -11.59
CA ASN A 15 21.76 3.96 -12.51
C ASN A 15 21.05 5.30 -12.22
N ILE A 16 21.82 6.34 -11.91
CA ILE A 16 21.30 7.66 -11.46
C ILE A 16 20.15 8.20 -12.33
N ARG A 17 20.29 8.16 -13.67
CA ARG A 17 19.27 8.67 -14.58
C ARG A 17 17.97 7.87 -14.50
N GLY A 18 18.05 6.54 -14.53
CA GLY A 18 16.88 5.66 -14.44
C GLY A 18 16.19 5.79 -13.08
N ASP A 19 16.98 5.78 -12.01
CA ASP A 19 16.48 5.87 -10.65
C ASP A 19 15.81 7.22 -10.34
N THR A 20 16.37 8.31 -10.88
CA THR A 20 15.79 9.66 -10.69
C THR A 20 14.46 9.78 -11.42
N LEU A 21 14.40 9.37 -12.69
CA LEU A 21 13.16 9.45 -13.47
C LEU A 21 12.07 8.55 -12.90
N SER A 22 12.42 7.31 -12.52
CA SER A 22 11.45 6.38 -11.95
C SER A 22 10.98 6.82 -10.56
N GLY A 23 11.89 7.34 -9.72
CA GLY A 23 11.56 7.88 -8.40
C GLY A 23 10.60 9.06 -8.49
N LEU A 24 10.80 9.98 -9.46
CA LEU A 24 9.88 11.09 -9.73
C LEU A 24 8.49 10.60 -10.15
N VAL A 25 8.44 9.62 -11.07
CA VAL A 25 7.19 9.01 -11.54
C VAL A 25 6.41 8.39 -10.39
N VAL A 26 7.10 7.62 -9.53
CA VAL A 26 6.48 6.97 -8.38
C VAL A 26 6.05 8.00 -7.34
N ALA A 27 6.87 9.01 -7.02
CA ALA A 27 6.49 10.06 -6.07
C ALA A 27 5.15 10.72 -6.43
N LEU A 28 4.96 11.03 -7.71
CA LEU A 28 3.70 11.59 -8.22
C LEU A 28 2.53 10.61 -8.13
N ALA A 29 2.79 9.32 -8.35
CA ALA A 29 1.77 8.28 -8.22
C ALA A 29 1.42 7.95 -6.75
N LEU A 30 2.31 8.23 -5.79
CA LEU A 30 2.08 7.97 -4.37
C LEU A 30 1.14 8.97 -3.70
N ILE A 31 1.12 10.23 -4.14
CA ILE A 31 0.25 11.28 -3.58
C ILE A 31 -1.22 10.82 -3.53
N PRO A 32 -1.86 10.46 -4.65
CA PRO A 32 -3.27 10.10 -4.65
C PRO A 32 -3.55 8.85 -3.80
N GLU A 33 -2.67 7.85 -3.85
CA GLU A 33 -2.82 6.61 -3.09
C GLU A 33 -2.75 6.85 -1.58
N ALA A 34 -1.73 7.58 -1.11
CA ALA A 34 -1.56 7.88 0.31
C ALA A 34 -2.72 8.71 0.88
N ILE A 35 -3.23 9.68 0.12
CA ILE A 35 -4.42 10.46 0.48
C ILE A 35 -5.64 9.53 0.58
N ALA A 36 -5.89 8.73 -0.45
CA ALA A 36 -7.04 7.82 -0.48
C ALA A 36 -7.00 6.79 0.66
N PHE A 37 -5.83 6.20 0.94
CA PHE A 37 -5.69 5.23 2.02
C PHE A 37 -5.82 5.86 3.42
N SER A 38 -5.42 7.13 3.59
CA SER A 38 -5.67 7.86 4.84
C SER A 38 -7.16 8.06 5.07
N ILE A 39 -7.88 8.49 4.02
CA ILE A 39 -9.33 8.67 4.05
C ILE A 39 -10.04 7.34 4.36
N ILE A 40 -9.60 6.24 3.74
CA ILE A 40 -10.11 4.90 4.02
C ILE A 40 -9.90 4.52 5.48
N ALA A 41 -8.73 4.79 6.05
CA ALA A 41 -8.42 4.54 7.46
C ALA A 41 -9.10 5.51 8.44
N GLY A 42 -9.86 6.50 7.96
CA GLY A 42 -10.53 7.50 8.80
C GLY A 42 -9.58 8.51 9.44
N VAL A 43 -8.42 8.77 8.83
CA VAL A 43 -7.43 9.74 9.33
C VAL A 43 -7.14 10.83 8.30
N ASP A 44 -6.58 11.95 8.77
CA ASP A 44 -6.15 13.04 7.91
C ASP A 44 -5.16 12.56 6.83
N PRO A 45 -5.24 13.10 5.59
CA PRO A 45 -4.29 12.80 4.52
C PRO A 45 -2.81 12.97 4.90
N LYS A 46 -2.49 13.89 5.82
CA LYS A 46 -1.13 14.08 6.34
C LYS A 46 -0.52 12.78 6.89
N VAL A 47 -1.32 11.92 7.52
CA VAL A 47 -0.83 10.71 8.20
C VAL A 47 -0.28 9.70 7.19
N GLY A 48 -1.00 9.44 6.08
CA GLY A 48 -0.51 8.55 5.03
C GLY A 48 0.63 9.15 4.20
N LEU A 49 0.65 10.47 4.02
CA LEU A 49 1.73 11.17 3.34
C LEU A 49 3.04 11.14 4.13
N TYR A 50 2.98 11.38 5.45
CA TYR A 50 4.12 11.23 6.34
C TYR A 50 4.61 9.79 6.42
N ALA A 51 3.69 8.81 6.50
CA ALA A 51 4.04 7.40 6.44
C ALA A 51 4.80 7.06 5.16
N SER A 52 4.28 7.51 4.02
CA SER A 52 4.86 7.24 2.71
C SER A 52 6.28 7.81 2.57
N PHE A 53 6.49 9.05 3.03
CA PHE A 53 7.82 9.66 3.10
C PHE A 53 8.75 8.87 4.03
N CYS A 54 8.36 8.69 5.30
CA CYS A 54 9.22 8.09 6.32
C CYS A 54 9.63 6.68 5.93
N ILE A 55 8.68 5.88 5.44
CA ILE A 55 8.91 4.49 5.07
C ILE A 55 9.81 4.40 3.84
N ALA A 56 9.52 5.18 2.78
CA ALA A 56 10.33 5.17 1.56
C ALA A 56 11.78 5.60 1.82
N VAL A 57 11.99 6.63 2.65
CA VAL A 57 13.32 7.09 3.02
C VAL A 57 14.04 6.04 3.85
N VAL A 58 13.44 5.56 4.94
CA VAL A 58 14.11 4.59 5.83
C VAL A 58 14.43 3.30 5.09
N ILE A 59 13.46 2.72 4.37
CA ILE A 59 13.66 1.46 3.65
C ILE A 59 14.74 1.57 2.57
N SER A 60 14.96 2.75 1.97
CA SER A 60 16.06 2.95 1.02
C SER A 60 17.43 2.62 1.62
N PHE A 61 17.63 2.90 2.91
CA PHE A 61 18.88 2.61 3.61
C PHE A 61 18.92 1.19 4.20
N VAL A 62 17.84 0.75 4.83
CA VAL A 62 17.85 -0.49 5.62
C VAL A 62 17.27 -1.71 4.91
N GLY A 63 16.46 -1.50 3.86
CA GLY A 63 15.76 -2.54 3.12
C GLY A 63 16.68 -3.56 2.44
N GLY A 64 16.14 -4.75 2.25
CA GLY A 64 16.79 -5.90 1.62
C GLY A 64 16.63 -5.97 0.11
N ARG A 65 15.68 -5.19 -0.46
CA ARG A 65 15.41 -5.20 -1.91
C ARG A 65 15.44 -3.81 -2.57
N PRO A 66 16.57 -3.41 -3.21
CA PRO A 66 16.67 -2.16 -3.96
C PRO A 66 15.63 -2.06 -5.09
N GLY A 67 15.17 -0.84 -5.39
CA GLY A 67 14.14 -0.58 -6.41
C GLY A 67 12.70 -0.92 -6.00
N MET A 68 12.49 -1.60 -4.86
CA MET A 68 11.16 -1.88 -4.32
C MET A 68 10.64 -0.70 -3.50
N ILE A 69 9.42 -0.26 -3.80
CA ILE A 69 8.80 0.90 -3.14
C ILE A 69 7.97 0.42 -1.97
N SER A 70 8.17 1.06 -0.81
CA SER A 70 7.34 0.86 0.38
C SER A 70 6.82 2.21 0.86
N ALA A 71 5.53 2.26 1.20
CA ALA A 71 4.83 3.47 1.63
C ALA A 71 3.53 3.11 2.37
N ALA A 72 2.60 4.05 2.51
CA ALA A 72 1.25 3.76 2.99
C ALA A 72 0.48 2.93 1.94
N THR A 73 -0.24 1.89 2.39
CA THR A 73 -0.98 0.99 1.52
C THR A 73 -2.39 0.74 2.03
N GLY A 74 -3.32 0.42 1.11
CA GLY A 74 -4.68 0.03 1.47
C GLY A 74 -4.74 -1.23 2.34
N ALA A 75 -3.81 -2.16 2.13
CA ALA A 75 -3.66 -3.37 2.93
C ALA A 75 -3.45 -3.06 4.42
N MET A 76 -2.62 -2.06 4.73
CA MET A 76 -2.38 -1.63 6.10
C MET A 76 -3.53 -0.74 6.60
N ALA A 77 -4.00 0.19 5.77
CA ALA A 77 -5.09 1.12 6.11
C ALA A 77 -6.35 0.41 6.60
N LEU A 78 -6.81 -0.60 5.86
CA LEU A 78 -8.04 -1.31 6.18
C LEU A 78 -7.96 -2.17 7.46
N VAL A 79 -6.76 -2.52 7.91
CA VAL A 79 -6.59 -3.19 9.21
C VAL A 79 -6.77 -2.19 10.36
N MET A 80 -6.54 -0.90 10.12
CA MET A 80 -6.58 0.13 11.16
C MET A 80 -7.93 0.87 11.26
N VAL A 81 -8.87 0.63 10.34
CA VAL A 81 -10.17 1.33 10.29
C VAL A 81 -10.91 1.26 11.62
N ASP A 82 -11.12 0.06 12.14
CA ASP A 82 -11.85 -0.16 13.39
C ASP A 82 -11.10 0.45 14.59
N LEU A 83 -9.77 0.30 14.63
CA LEU A 83 -8.94 0.87 15.69
C LEU A 83 -9.06 2.40 15.74
N VAL A 84 -9.04 3.06 14.58
CA VAL A 84 -9.18 4.51 14.49
C VAL A 84 -10.60 4.94 14.85
N ALA A 85 -11.62 4.24 14.36
CA ALA A 85 -13.01 4.56 14.65
C ALA A 85 -13.33 4.45 16.16
N GLU A 86 -12.76 3.47 16.84
CA GLU A 86 -13.04 3.20 18.25
C GLU A 86 -12.11 3.95 19.22
N HIS A 87 -10.82 4.10 18.88
CA HIS A 87 -9.78 4.58 19.81
C HIS A 87 -8.97 5.78 19.29
N GLY A 88 -9.14 6.15 18.03
CA GLY A 88 -8.53 7.35 17.43
C GLY A 88 -7.08 7.20 16.97
N LEU A 89 -6.53 8.30 16.44
CA LEU A 89 -5.22 8.36 15.79
C LEU A 89 -4.06 7.91 16.70
N GLN A 90 -4.09 8.25 17.99
CA GLN A 90 -2.98 7.95 18.90
C GLN A 90 -2.79 6.43 19.08
N TYR A 91 -3.87 5.66 19.10
CA TYR A 91 -3.82 4.20 19.15
C TYR A 91 -3.28 3.60 17.84
N LEU A 92 -3.61 4.19 16.69
CA LEU A 92 -3.04 3.82 15.39
C LEU A 92 -1.51 4.03 15.38
N LEU A 93 -1.01 5.16 15.89
CA LEU A 93 0.43 5.42 15.95
C LEU A 93 1.14 4.41 16.86
N ALA A 94 0.57 4.10 18.01
CA ALA A 94 1.13 3.08 18.90
C ALA A 94 1.09 1.66 18.31
N ALA A 95 0.00 1.29 17.62
CA ALA A 95 -0.07 0.03 16.89
C ALA A 95 0.97 -0.04 15.76
N THR A 96 1.25 1.10 15.11
CA THR A 96 2.29 1.21 14.07
C THR A 96 3.69 1.00 14.66
N LEU A 97 3.98 1.60 15.82
CA LEU A 97 5.23 1.38 16.55
C LEU A 97 5.40 -0.10 16.94
N LEU A 98 4.38 -0.69 17.55
CA LEU A 98 4.42 -2.09 17.97
C LEU A 98 4.52 -3.05 16.77
N CYS A 99 3.81 -2.78 15.67
CA CYS A 99 3.96 -3.49 14.40
C CYS A 99 5.42 -3.50 13.94
N GLY A 100 6.08 -2.33 13.94
CA GLY A 100 7.47 -2.21 13.54
C GLY A 100 8.42 -3.02 14.44
N VAL A 101 8.19 -3.00 15.77
CA VAL A 101 8.95 -3.82 16.73
C VAL A 101 8.76 -5.31 16.44
N ILE A 102 7.52 -5.76 16.21
CA ILE A 102 7.22 -7.16 15.87
C ILE A 102 7.95 -7.56 14.58
N GLN A 103 7.91 -6.73 13.53
CA GLN A 103 8.60 -7.00 12.26
C GLN A 103 10.13 -7.10 12.44
N ILE A 104 10.74 -6.23 13.27
CA ILE A 104 12.16 -6.32 13.62
C ILE A 104 12.46 -7.67 14.29
N ILE A 105 11.67 -8.05 15.31
CA ILE A 105 11.83 -9.32 16.03
C ILE A 105 11.71 -10.51 15.05
N MET A 106 10.69 -10.52 14.20
CA MET A 106 10.50 -11.56 13.19
C MET A 106 11.70 -11.67 12.24
N GLY A 107 12.27 -10.54 11.82
CA GLY A 107 13.46 -10.51 10.98
C GLY A 107 14.73 -10.96 11.71
N ILE A 108 14.85 -10.71 13.02
CA ILE A 108 15.94 -11.22 13.85
C ILE A 108 15.86 -12.75 13.97
N LEU A 109 14.66 -13.26 14.23
CA LEU A 109 14.36 -14.69 14.31
C LEU A 109 14.38 -15.41 12.94
N LYS A 110 14.71 -14.69 11.86
CA LYS A 110 14.77 -15.18 10.47
C LYS A 110 13.45 -15.78 9.96
N LEU A 111 12.33 -15.23 10.43
CA LEU A 111 11.00 -15.69 10.03
C LEU A 111 10.60 -15.25 8.61
N GLY A 112 11.38 -14.37 7.96
CA GLY A 112 11.18 -14.04 6.54
C GLY A 112 11.22 -15.28 5.64
N ASN A 113 12.00 -16.31 6.04
CA ASN A 113 12.08 -17.57 5.32
C ASN A 113 10.82 -18.44 5.45
N LEU A 114 10.02 -18.24 6.50
CA LEU A 114 8.78 -18.99 6.74
C LEU A 114 7.62 -18.47 5.90
N MET A 115 7.75 -17.29 5.30
CA MET A 115 6.71 -16.69 4.45
C MET A 115 6.41 -17.54 3.21
N ARG A 116 7.35 -18.40 2.78
CA ARG A 116 7.13 -19.41 1.73
C ARG A 116 6.03 -20.44 2.06
N PHE A 117 5.64 -20.55 3.33
CA PHE A 117 4.61 -21.49 3.78
C PHE A 117 3.21 -20.88 3.81
N VAL A 118 3.06 -19.57 3.55
CA VAL A 118 1.73 -18.97 3.46
C VAL A 118 1.07 -19.43 2.18
N SER A 119 -0.12 -20.02 2.31
CA SER A 119 -0.83 -20.57 1.17
C SER A 119 -1.21 -19.49 0.17
N ARG A 120 -0.97 -19.81 -1.10
CA ARG A 120 -1.39 -18.99 -2.24
C ARG A 120 -2.90 -18.71 -2.24
N SER A 121 -3.74 -19.60 -1.70
CA SER A 121 -5.19 -19.37 -1.59
C SER A 121 -5.53 -18.23 -0.62
N VAL A 122 -4.80 -18.12 0.50
CA VAL A 122 -4.99 -17.06 1.50
C VAL A 122 -4.58 -15.72 0.91
N VAL A 123 -3.43 -15.69 0.25
CA VAL A 123 -2.91 -14.50 -0.44
C VAL A 123 -3.89 -13.99 -1.50
N ILE A 124 -4.38 -14.89 -2.38
CA ILE A 124 -5.32 -14.49 -3.44
C ILE A 124 -6.65 -14.05 -2.85
N GLY A 125 -7.13 -14.73 -1.80
CA GLY A 125 -8.34 -14.32 -1.07
C GLY A 125 -8.18 -12.92 -0.47
N PHE A 126 -7.04 -12.66 0.18
CA PHE A 126 -6.69 -11.35 0.74
C PHE A 126 -6.66 -10.25 -0.32
N VAL A 127 -5.94 -10.46 -1.42
CA VAL A 127 -5.82 -9.49 -2.52
C VAL A 127 -7.19 -9.20 -3.16
N ASN A 128 -8.02 -10.22 -3.39
CA ASN A 128 -9.37 -10.04 -3.92
C ASN A 128 -10.28 -9.27 -2.95
N ALA A 129 -10.21 -9.58 -1.67
CA ALA A 129 -10.99 -8.89 -0.65
C ALA A 129 -10.57 -7.42 -0.52
N LEU A 130 -9.26 -7.15 -0.50
CA LEU A 130 -8.67 -5.82 -0.52
C LEU A 130 -9.18 -5.01 -1.71
N ALA A 131 -9.15 -5.58 -2.92
CA ALA A 131 -9.65 -4.92 -4.11
C ALA A 131 -11.14 -4.55 -3.99
N ILE A 132 -11.98 -5.47 -3.50
CA ILE A 132 -13.42 -5.23 -3.27
C ILE A 132 -13.61 -4.11 -2.25
N LEU A 133 -12.89 -4.13 -1.13
CA LEU A 133 -12.99 -3.10 -0.09
C LEU A 133 -12.52 -1.73 -0.58
N ILE A 134 -11.44 -1.65 -1.38
CA ILE A 134 -11.00 -0.40 -2.01
C ILE A 134 -12.11 0.17 -2.90
N PHE A 135 -12.76 -0.67 -3.72
CA PHE A 135 -13.87 -0.25 -4.56
C PHE A 135 -15.07 0.21 -3.74
N ALA A 136 -15.45 -0.57 -2.73
CA ALA A 136 -16.54 -0.24 -1.82
C ALA A 136 -16.30 1.10 -1.11
N ALA A 137 -15.07 1.39 -0.73
CA ALA A 137 -14.69 2.66 -0.12
C ALA A 137 -14.79 3.88 -1.06
N GLN A 138 -14.90 3.67 -2.37
CA GLN A 138 -15.15 4.76 -3.33
C GLN A 138 -16.64 5.10 -3.45
N LEU A 139 -17.54 4.19 -3.06
CA LEU A 139 -18.99 4.38 -3.24
C LEU A 139 -19.54 5.61 -2.50
N PRO A 140 -19.10 5.97 -1.26
CA PRO A 140 -19.55 7.19 -0.59
C PRO A 140 -19.26 8.48 -1.37
N GLU A 141 -18.15 8.53 -2.11
CA GLU A 141 -17.76 9.67 -2.95
C GLU A 141 -18.57 9.76 -4.25
N LEU A 142 -19.31 8.70 -4.58
CA LEU A 142 -20.22 8.62 -5.73
C LEU A 142 -21.68 8.56 -5.29
N ASN A 143 -21.98 8.77 -4.01
CA ASN A 143 -23.34 8.73 -3.50
C ASN A 143 -24.03 10.09 -3.69
N PRO A 144 -25.17 10.19 -4.41
CA PRO A 144 -25.90 11.45 -4.57
C PRO A 144 -26.38 12.09 -3.27
N MET A 145 -26.43 11.33 -2.18
CA MET A 145 -26.79 11.84 -0.85
C MET A 145 -25.63 12.59 -0.18
N THR A 146 -24.40 12.42 -0.66
CA THR A 146 -23.22 13.12 -0.14
C THR A 146 -23.18 14.55 -0.68
N GLU A 147 -22.79 15.51 0.16
CA GLU A 147 -22.71 16.92 -0.23
C GLU A 147 -21.78 17.12 -1.43
N ARG A 148 -22.16 18.01 -2.36
CA ARG A 148 -21.37 18.34 -3.57
C ARG A 148 -21.09 17.14 -4.47
N VAL A 149 -21.91 16.08 -4.37
CA VAL A 149 -21.93 14.93 -5.31
C VAL A 149 -23.13 15.05 -6.24
N GLY A 150 -22.91 15.73 -7.37
CA GLY A 150 -23.90 15.89 -8.44
C GLY A 150 -23.50 15.15 -9.72
N MET A 151 -24.24 15.42 -10.81
CA MET A 151 -23.94 14.89 -12.14
C MET A 151 -22.49 15.18 -12.59
N THR A 152 -21.94 16.32 -12.18
CA THR A 152 -20.55 16.72 -12.42
C THR A 152 -19.55 15.68 -11.92
N VAL A 153 -19.75 15.11 -10.73
CA VAL A 153 -18.85 14.09 -10.16
C VAL A 153 -18.86 12.83 -11.00
N TYR A 154 -20.02 12.37 -11.47
CA TYR A 154 -20.11 11.22 -12.36
C TYR A 154 -19.45 11.46 -13.71
N ILE A 155 -19.68 12.63 -14.32
CA ILE A 155 -19.06 13.01 -15.59
C ILE A 155 -17.54 13.05 -15.43
N MET A 156 -17.03 13.68 -14.37
CA MET A 156 -15.60 13.77 -14.13
C MET A 156 -14.97 12.42 -13.82
N THR A 157 -15.65 11.56 -13.05
CA THR A 157 -15.17 10.20 -12.77
C THR A 157 -15.12 9.36 -14.05
N ALA A 158 -16.18 9.42 -14.87
CA ALA A 158 -16.22 8.73 -16.16
C ALA A 158 -15.15 9.26 -17.13
N ALA A 159 -14.96 10.58 -17.18
CA ALA A 159 -13.89 11.21 -17.96
C ALA A 159 -12.51 10.78 -17.45
N GLY A 160 -12.32 10.69 -16.13
CA GLY A 160 -11.10 10.21 -15.51
C GLY A 160 -10.79 8.76 -15.90
N LEU A 161 -11.77 7.86 -15.81
CA LEU A 161 -11.63 6.47 -16.27
C LEU A 161 -11.33 6.41 -17.77
N ALA A 162 -11.99 7.24 -18.59
CA ALA A 162 -11.71 7.32 -20.02
C ALA A 162 -10.27 7.77 -20.28
N ILE A 163 -9.77 8.79 -19.58
CA ILE A 163 -8.36 9.21 -19.67
C ILE A 163 -7.43 8.06 -19.26
N ILE A 164 -7.70 7.41 -18.13
CA ILE A 164 -6.82 6.36 -17.59
C ILE A 164 -6.68 5.18 -18.56
N TYR A 165 -7.77 4.73 -19.18
CA TYR A 165 -7.77 3.58 -20.08
C TYR A 165 -7.46 3.91 -21.55
N LEU A 166 -7.82 5.10 -22.04
CA LEU A 166 -7.61 5.48 -23.45
C LEU A 166 -6.28 6.21 -23.68
N PHE A 167 -5.78 6.99 -22.72
CA PHE A 167 -4.51 7.72 -22.89
C PHE A 167 -3.31 6.81 -23.20
N PRO A 168 -3.15 5.63 -22.58
CA PRO A 168 -2.06 4.70 -22.93
C PRO A 168 -2.11 4.18 -24.37
N LEU A 169 -3.24 4.29 -25.06
CA LEU A 169 -3.39 3.90 -26.46
C LEU A 169 -2.77 4.93 -27.42
N LEU A 170 -2.48 6.14 -26.96
CA LEU A 170 -1.84 7.16 -27.78
C LEU A 170 -0.37 6.77 -28.07
N PRO A 171 0.02 6.66 -29.35
CA PRO A 171 1.36 6.22 -29.72
C PRO A 171 2.42 7.21 -29.23
N LYS A 172 3.55 6.67 -28.77
CA LYS A 172 4.72 7.39 -28.22
C LYS A 172 4.47 8.08 -26.87
N ILE A 173 3.51 9.01 -26.79
CA ILE A 173 3.29 9.84 -25.58
C ILE A 173 2.64 9.02 -24.46
N GLY A 174 1.61 8.23 -24.78
CA GLY A 174 0.88 7.40 -23.82
C GLY A 174 1.71 6.31 -23.15
N ARG A 175 2.91 6.01 -23.68
CA ARG A 175 3.84 5.01 -23.13
C ARG A 175 4.84 5.56 -22.13
N VAL A 176 5.00 6.88 -22.06
CA VAL A 176 6.03 7.53 -21.23
C VAL A 176 5.44 8.10 -19.94
N ILE A 177 4.24 8.67 -20.02
CA ILE A 177 3.63 9.36 -18.88
C ILE A 177 2.53 8.47 -18.28
N PRO A 178 2.51 8.25 -16.95
CA PRO A 178 1.43 7.51 -16.31
C PRO A 178 0.06 8.16 -16.56
N SER A 179 -0.90 7.40 -17.08
CA SER A 179 -2.25 7.91 -17.32
C SER A 179 -2.98 8.39 -16.05
N PRO A 180 -2.76 7.83 -14.83
CA PRO A 180 -3.32 8.40 -13.60
C PRO A 180 -2.86 9.84 -13.34
N LEU A 181 -1.61 10.16 -13.65
CA LEU A 181 -1.07 11.51 -13.49
C LEU A 181 -1.76 12.49 -14.44
N ILE A 182 -1.94 12.09 -15.70
CA ILE A 182 -2.66 12.90 -16.69
C ILE A 182 -4.12 13.11 -16.29
N CYS A 183 -4.77 12.07 -15.76
CA CYS A 183 -6.11 12.17 -15.20
C CYS A 183 -6.19 13.21 -14.08
N ILE A 184 -5.30 13.13 -13.09
CA ILE A 184 -5.28 14.07 -11.97
C ILE A 184 -5.02 15.49 -12.47
N VAL A 185 -3.94 15.73 -13.20
CA VAL A 185 -3.57 17.08 -13.66
C VAL A 185 -4.66 17.66 -14.58
N GLY A 186 -5.15 16.86 -15.53
CA GLY A 186 -6.16 17.30 -16.49
C GLY A 186 -7.50 17.62 -15.85
N LEU A 187 -8.00 16.74 -14.97
CA LEU A 187 -9.28 16.98 -14.29
C LEU A 187 -9.19 18.10 -13.25
N THR A 188 -8.05 18.27 -12.57
CA THR A 188 -7.80 19.43 -11.70
C THR A 188 -7.85 20.73 -12.50
N ALA A 189 -7.16 20.78 -13.65
CA ALA A 189 -7.17 21.97 -14.51
C ALA A 189 -8.59 22.32 -14.99
N VAL A 190 -9.38 21.32 -15.40
CA VAL A 190 -10.79 21.50 -15.78
C VAL A 190 -11.63 21.98 -14.60
N ALA A 191 -11.48 21.38 -13.43
CA ALA A 191 -12.22 21.76 -12.23
C ALA A 191 -11.97 23.21 -11.82
N ILE A 192 -10.71 23.65 -11.84
CA ILE A 192 -10.31 25.02 -11.52
C ILE A 192 -10.83 25.99 -12.60
N TYR A 193 -10.59 25.69 -13.88
CA TYR A 193 -10.96 26.58 -14.98
C TYR A 193 -12.48 26.80 -15.07
N MET A 194 -13.27 25.75 -14.86
CA MET A 194 -14.73 25.81 -14.88
C MET A 194 -15.34 26.17 -13.52
N ASN A 195 -14.51 26.38 -12.49
CA ASN A 195 -14.92 26.65 -11.11
C ASN A 195 -15.99 25.67 -10.60
N LEU A 196 -15.74 24.36 -10.79
CA LEU A 196 -16.69 23.31 -10.47
C LEU A 196 -16.87 23.17 -8.97
N ASP A 197 -18.12 23.21 -8.51
CA ASP A 197 -18.46 23.00 -7.11
C ASP A 197 -18.48 21.51 -6.76
N ILE A 198 -17.30 20.95 -6.50
CA ILE A 198 -17.10 19.55 -6.13
C ILE A 198 -16.10 19.41 -4.97
N ARG A 199 -16.19 18.31 -4.25
CA ARG A 199 -15.23 17.98 -3.18
C ARG A 199 -13.82 17.83 -3.76
N ASN A 200 -12.85 18.36 -3.03
CA ASN A 200 -11.43 18.28 -3.35
C ASN A 200 -10.65 17.69 -2.16
N VAL A 201 -9.37 17.37 -2.36
CA VAL A 201 -8.51 16.81 -1.31
C VAL A 201 -8.50 17.67 -0.05
N GLY A 202 -8.43 18.99 -0.18
CA GLY A 202 -8.42 19.90 0.97
C GLY A 202 -9.70 19.85 1.82
N SER A 203 -10.82 19.37 1.26
CA SER A 203 -12.06 19.17 2.01
C SER A 203 -12.11 17.86 2.81
N MET A 204 -11.13 16.97 2.63
CA MET A 204 -11.08 15.66 3.30
C MET A 204 -10.28 15.65 4.60
N GLY A 205 -9.49 16.68 4.85
CA GLY A 205 -8.63 16.78 6.03
C GLY A 205 -7.36 17.56 5.73
N ASP A 206 -6.52 17.69 6.77
CA ASP A 206 -5.32 18.50 6.67
C ASP A 206 -4.24 17.81 5.83
N LEU A 207 -3.65 18.57 4.90
CA LEU A 207 -2.40 18.22 4.24
C LEU A 207 -1.20 18.63 5.10
N PRO A 208 -0.03 18.00 4.92
CA PRO A 208 1.20 18.41 5.58
C PRO A 208 1.49 19.90 5.42
N ASP A 209 1.66 20.60 6.54
CA ASP A 209 1.97 22.02 6.58
C ASP A 209 3.40 22.33 7.05
N SER A 210 4.08 21.29 7.54
CA SER A 210 5.39 21.33 8.15
C SER A 210 6.13 20.04 7.85
N LEU A 211 7.41 19.99 8.19
CA LEU A 211 8.14 18.72 8.16
C LEU A 211 7.61 17.80 9.27
N PRO A 212 7.67 16.46 9.09
CA PRO A 212 7.30 15.51 10.12
C PRO A 212 8.08 15.81 11.40
N VAL A 213 7.36 16.05 12.49
CA VAL A 213 7.95 16.27 13.82
C VAL A 213 7.93 14.98 14.61
N PHE A 214 8.92 14.81 15.49
CA PHE A 214 8.94 13.68 16.40
C PHE A 214 7.76 13.77 17.38
N LEU A 215 6.98 12.71 17.46
CA LEU A 215 5.77 12.57 18.25
C LEU A 215 5.85 11.27 19.05
N LEU A 216 5.53 11.37 20.33
CA LEU A 216 5.22 10.22 21.16
C LEU A 216 3.70 10.08 21.23
N PRO A 217 3.14 8.89 20.96
CA PRO A 217 1.70 8.69 21.09
C PRO A 217 1.21 9.03 22.49
N ASP A 218 0.24 9.93 22.60
CA ASP A 218 -0.33 10.37 23.87
C ASP A 218 -1.44 9.40 24.30
N ILE A 219 -1.02 8.25 24.83
CA ILE A 219 -1.90 7.18 25.33
C ILE A 219 -1.38 6.62 26.66
N PRO A 220 -2.27 6.04 27.50
CA PRO A 220 -1.85 5.33 28.70
C PRO A 220 -0.88 4.18 28.36
N LEU A 221 0.31 4.19 28.94
CA LEU A 221 1.26 3.09 28.79
C LEU A 221 0.96 1.99 29.81
N ASN A 222 -0.17 1.31 29.65
CA ASN A 222 -0.63 0.25 30.54
C ASN A 222 -0.90 -1.07 29.76
N PHE A 223 -1.20 -2.13 30.51
CA PHE A 223 -1.48 -3.44 29.93
C PHE A 223 -2.76 -3.47 29.08
N GLU A 224 -3.76 -2.64 29.42
CA GLU A 224 -5.01 -2.53 28.68
C GLU A 224 -4.78 -2.00 27.26
N THR A 225 -4.03 -0.90 27.12
CA THR A 225 -3.64 -0.35 25.83
C THR A 225 -2.86 -1.37 25.01
N LEU A 226 -1.95 -2.13 25.64
CA LEU A 226 -1.24 -3.21 24.95
C LEU A 226 -2.19 -4.29 24.42
N VAL A 227 -3.18 -4.71 25.21
CA VAL A 227 -4.19 -5.70 24.80
C VAL A 227 -5.04 -5.18 23.64
N ILE A 228 -5.35 -3.88 23.60
CA ILE A 228 -6.09 -3.24 22.52
C ILE A 228 -5.28 -3.25 21.22
N ILE A 229 -4.02 -2.75 21.25
CA ILE A 229 -3.23 -2.56 20.02
C ILE A 229 -2.54 -3.84 19.52
N ALA A 230 -2.33 -4.84 20.38
CA ALA A 230 -1.56 -6.03 20.02
C ALA A 230 -2.16 -6.84 18.86
N PRO A 231 -3.48 -7.14 18.82
CA PRO A 231 -4.08 -7.86 17.70
C PRO A 231 -3.89 -7.14 16.36
N TYR A 232 -4.12 -5.82 16.34
CA TYR A 232 -3.91 -4.98 15.17
C TYR A 232 -2.44 -4.97 14.74
N SER A 233 -1.53 -4.80 15.69
CA SER A 233 -0.07 -4.75 15.42
C SER A 233 0.45 -6.06 14.85
N ILE A 234 -0.04 -7.20 15.34
CA ILE A 234 0.30 -8.54 14.82
C ILE A 234 -0.26 -8.70 13.41
N ALA A 235 -1.52 -8.32 13.17
CA ALA A 235 -2.14 -8.38 11.85
C ALA A 235 -1.38 -7.51 10.84
N LEU A 236 -1.07 -6.26 11.20
CA LEU A 236 -0.26 -5.33 10.41
C LEU A 236 1.13 -5.90 10.11
N ALA A 237 1.79 -6.50 11.11
CA ALA A 237 3.11 -7.09 10.92
C ALA A 237 3.06 -8.24 9.90
N ILE A 238 2.10 -9.15 10.03
CA ILE A 238 1.93 -10.30 9.13
C ILE A 238 1.59 -9.83 7.71
N VAL A 239 0.58 -8.97 7.57
CA VAL A 239 0.14 -8.43 6.27
C VAL A 239 1.26 -7.67 5.59
N GLY A 240 1.93 -6.77 6.31
CA GLY A 240 3.02 -5.96 5.77
C GLY A 240 4.21 -6.80 5.32
N LEU A 241 4.56 -7.87 6.06
CA LEU A 241 5.61 -8.79 5.64
C LEU A 241 5.19 -9.66 4.46
N LEU A 242 3.93 -10.10 4.38
CA LEU A 242 3.42 -10.87 3.24
C LEU A 242 3.56 -10.09 1.94
N GLU A 243 3.06 -8.85 1.94
CA GLU A 243 3.17 -7.94 0.80
C GLU A 243 4.63 -7.66 0.43
N SER A 244 5.49 -7.44 1.44
CA SER A 244 6.92 -7.20 1.22
C SER A 244 7.63 -8.40 0.59
N MET A 245 7.31 -9.63 1.01
CA MET A 245 7.94 -10.82 0.44
C MET A 245 7.47 -11.08 -0.99
N MET A 246 6.16 -10.96 -1.25
CA MET A 246 5.60 -11.13 -2.59
C MET A 246 6.14 -10.10 -3.55
N THR A 247 6.14 -8.83 -3.13
CA THR A 247 6.69 -7.73 -3.93
C THR A 247 8.17 -7.96 -4.19
N ALA A 248 8.95 -8.32 -3.16
CA ALA A 248 10.37 -8.56 -3.34
C ALA A 248 10.63 -9.69 -4.34
N THR A 249 9.85 -10.78 -4.34
CA THR A 249 10.00 -11.88 -5.30
C THR A 249 9.66 -11.45 -6.73
N ILE A 250 8.60 -10.65 -6.92
CA ILE A 250 8.27 -10.09 -8.23
C ILE A 250 9.41 -9.18 -8.73
N VAL A 251 9.97 -8.35 -7.85
CA VAL A 251 11.10 -7.49 -8.19
C VAL A 251 12.35 -8.35 -8.45
N ASP A 252 12.57 -9.44 -7.70
CA ASP A 252 13.66 -10.41 -7.95
C ASP A 252 13.60 -10.96 -9.38
N GLU A 253 12.41 -11.39 -9.82
CA GLU A 253 12.14 -11.92 -11.16
C GLU A 253 12.31 -10.85 -12.25
N LEU A 254 11.85 -9.62 -12.02
CA LEU A 254 11.94 -8.55 -13.02
C LEU A 254 13.35 -8.00 -13.26
N THR A 255 14.25 -8.20 -12.29
CA THR A 255 15.62 -7.70 -12.41
C THR A 255 16.69 -8.78 -12.39
N ASP A 256 16.31 -10.06 -12.32
CA ASP A 256 17.21 -11.21 -12.26
C ASP A 256 18.26 -11.10 -11.14
N THR A 257 17.85 -10.62 -9.96
CA THR A 257 18.75 -10.50 -8.80
C THR A 257 18.03 -10.90 -7.51
N PRO A 258 18.67 -11.63 -6.59
CA PRO A 258 18.03 -12.07 -5.36
C PRO A 258 17.87 -10.91 -4.35
N SER A 259 17.08 -11.15 -3.32
CA SER A 259 16.91 -10.25 -2.18
C SER A 259 17.03 -10.95 -0.83
N ASP A 260 17.57 -10.25 0.17
CA ASP A 260 17.59 -10.72 1.55
C ASP A 260 16.26 -10.38 2.23
N LYS A 261 15.39 -11.38 2.32
CA LYS A 261 14.05 -11.30 2.92
C LYS A 261 14.07 -10.97 4.41
N ASN A 262 15.11 -11.38 5.14
CA ASN A 262 15.20 -11.10 6.59
C ASN A 262 15.71 -9.69 6.84
N ARG A 263 16.63 -9.19 6.00
CA ARG A 263 17.00 -7.77 5.98
C ARG A 263 15.79 -6.91 5.63
N GLU A 264 15.00 -7.31 4.65
CA GLU A 264 13.76 -6.62 4.28
C GLU A 264 12.77 -6.57 5.45
N CYS A 265 12.55 -7.69 6.14
CA CYS A 265 11.69 -7.77 7.32
C CYS A 265 12.11 -6.78 8.43
N ARG A 266 13.41 -6.71 8.75
CA ARG A 266 13.94 -5.75 9.73
C ARG A 266 13.81 -4.31 9.23
N GLY A 267 14.07 -4.10 7.94
CA GLY A 267 13.98 -2.78 7.31
C GLY A 267 12.56 -2.21 7.34
N GLN A 268 11.56 -3.02 7.02
CA GLN A 268 10.14 -2.66 7.14
C GLN A 268 9.78 -2.33 8.58
N GLY A 269 10.26 -3.13 9.53
CA GLY A 269 10.00 -2.87 10.94
C GLY A 269 10.60 -1.55 11.43
N MET A 270 11.85 -1.27 11.06
CA MET A 270 12.49 0.03 11.35
C MET A 270 11.74 1.19 10.69
N ALA A 271 11.31 1.02 9.44
CA ALA A 271 10.54 2.02 8.70
C ALA A 271 9.19 2.31 9.38
N ASN A 272 8.49 1.29 9.86
CA ASN A 272 7.23 1.45 10.60
C ASN A 272 7.44 2.09 11.99
N VAL A 273 8.51 1.74 12.72
CA VAL A 273 8.84 2.42 13.98
C VAL A 273 9.10 3.91 13.73
N VAL A 274 9.88 4.27 12.72
CA VAL A 274 10.11 5.68 12.37
C VAL A 274 8.81 6.33 11.94
N SER A 275 7.99 5.69 11.10
CA SER A 275 6.68 6.21 10.70
C SER A 275 5.82 6.59 11.91
N GLY A 276 5.67 5.67 12.88
CA GLY A 276 4.87 5.91 14.08
C GLY A 276 5.38 7.08 14.93
N PHE A 277 6.70 7.22 15.07
CA PHE A 277 7.31 8.37 15.79
C PHE A 277 7.21 9.69 15.03
N PHE A 278 6.90 9.68 13.74
CA PHE A 278 6.76 10.89 12.93
C PHE A 278 5.30 11.13 12.50
N GLY A 279 4.34 10.54 13.25
CA GLY A 279 2.90 10.76 13.04
C GLY A 279 2.34 10.07 11.80
N GLY A 280 3.06 9.09 11.25
CA GLY A 280 2.64 8.30 10.11
C GLY A 280 1.93 7.01 10.50
N MET A 281 0.99 6.57 9.66
CA MET A 281 0.39 5.24 9.73
C MET A 281 1.37 4.12 9.35
N ALA A 282 0.98 2.88 9.63
CA ALA A 282 1.72 1.71 9.20
C ALA A 282 1.69 1.54 7.66
N GLY A 283 2.80 1.05 7.11
CA GLY A 283 2.97 0.81 5.69
C GLY A 283 3.77 -0.44 5.38
N CYS A 284 3.86 -0.76 4.10
CA CYS A 284 4.57 -1.93 3.59
C CYS A 284 4.96 -1.74 2.12
N ALA A 285 5.54 -2.77 1.50
CA ALA A 285 5.82 -2.75 0.07
C ALA A 285 4.54 -2.65 -0.78
N MET A 286 4.64 -1.99 -1.92
CA MET A 286 3.55 -1.90 -2.90
C MET A 286 3.95 -2.58 -4.20
N ILE A 287 3.21 -3.63 -4.56
CA ILE A 287 3.41 -4.36 -5.81
C ILE A 287 3.30 -3.41 -7.00
N GLY A 288 2.18 -2.68 -7.14
CA GLY A 288 1.93 -1.80 -8.28
C GLY A 288 3.01 -0.72 -8.48
N GLN A 289 3.35 0.00 -7.40
CA GLN A 289 4.37 1.05 -7.46
C GLN A 289 5.78 0.50 -7.70
N SER A 290 6.11 -0.66 -7.16
CA SER A 290 7.38 -1.33 -7.45
C SER A 290 7.47 -1.77 -8.91
N MET A 291 6.37 -2.28 -9.47
CA MET A 291 6.28 -2.62 -10.90
C MET A 291 6.47 -1.40 -11.79
N ILE A 292 5.80 -0.28 -11.48
CA ILE A 292 5.96 0.99 -12.21
C ILE A 292 7.39 1.47 -12.09
N ASN A 293 7.97 1.42 -10.89
CA ASN A 293 9.34 1.87 -10.65
C ASN A 293 10.35 1.11 -11.51
N VAL A 294 10.32 -0.22 -11.43
CA VAL A 294 11.27 -1.10 -12.12
C VAL A 294 11.11 -1.03 -13.64
N LYS A 295 9.86 -0.95 -14.13
CA LYS A 295 9.58 -0.77 -15.57
C LYS A 295 9.97 0.61 -16.09
N SER A 296 9.94 1.63 -15.23
CA SER A 296 10.39 3.00 -15.55
C SER A 296 11.91 3.17 -15.44
N GLY A 297 12.63 2.11 -15.06
CA GLY A 297 14.09 2.08 -15.01
C GLY A 297 14.69 2.16 -13.62
N GLY A 298 13.90 2.15 -12.54
CA GLY A 298 14.40 2.13 -11.16
C GLY A 298 15.01 0.78 -10.79
N ARG A 299 16.25 0.78 -10.31
CA ARG A 299 17.01 -0.44 -9.99
C ARG A 299 17.77 -0.34 -8.67
N THR A 300 18.13 0.85 -8.21
CA THR A 300 18.95 1.04 -7.01
C THR A 300 18.16 1.61 -5.83
N ARG A 301 18.83 1.75 -4.68
CA ARG A 301 18.26 2.40 -3.48
C ARG A 301 17.95 3.88 -3.70
N LEU A 302 18.65 4.53 -4.64
CA LEU A 302 18.44 5.94 -4.94
C LEU A 302 17.02 6.21 -5.45
N SER A 303 16.44 5.27 -6.19
CA SER A 303 15.10 5.41 -6.76
C SER A 303 14.03 5.54 -5.67
N THR A 304 14.11 4.69 -4.64
CA THR A 304 13.15 4.69 -3.53
C THR A 304 13.35 5.90 -2.62
N LEU A 305 14.61 6.33 -2.41
CA LEU A 305 14.94 7.55 -1.71
C LEU A 305 14.35 8.79 -2.41
N ILE A 306 14.54 8.89 -3.72
CA ILE A 306 13.99 9.99 -4.53
C ILE A 306 12.47 9.99 -4.46
N ALA A 307 11.82 8.82 -4.54
CA ALA A 307 10.38 8.72 -4.41
C ALA A 307 9.86 9.33 -3.10
N GLY A 308 10.48 8.99 -1.97
CA GLY A 308 10.11 9.54 -0.65
C GLY A 308 10.39 11.03 -0.52
N VAL A 309 11.61 11.48 -0.87
CA VAL A 309 12.02 12.88 -0.74
C VAL A 309 11.21 13.81 -1.64
N VAL A 310 10.99 13.41 -2.91
CA VAL A 310 10.18 14.19 -3.84
C VAL A 310 8.73 14.24 -3.37
N LEU A 311 8.18 13.13 -2.87
CA LEU A 311 6.83 13.12 -2.30
C LEU A 311 6.70 14.17 -1.19
N LEU A 312 7.63 14.19 -0.23
CA LEU A 312 7.64 15.18 0.84
C LEU A 312 7.71 16.61 0.31
N ILE A 313 8.59 16.86 -0.66
CA ILE A 313 8.73 18.19 -1.27
C ILE A 313 7.40 18.62 -1.90
N LEU A 314 6.76 17.73 -2.65
CA LEU A 314 5.48 18.02 -3.32
C LEU A 314 4.37 18.32 -2.31
N VAL A 315 4.27 17.55 -1.22
CA VAL A 315 3.11 17.70 -0.32
C VAL A 315 3.27 18.80 0.73
N VAL A 316 4.51 19.17 1.09
CA VAL A 316 4.75 20.28 2.03
C VAL A 316 4.82 21.62 1.29
N PHE A 317 5.56 21.69 0.17
CA PHE A 317 5.78 22.96 -0.53
C PHE A 317 4.76 23.25 -1.63
N LEU A 318 4.12 22.22 -2.21
CA LEU A 318 3.06 22.40 -3.23
C LEU A 318 1.66 22.04 -2.68
N ARG A 319 1.47 22.09 -1.34
CA ARG A 319 0.20 21.76 -0.69
C ARG A 319 -1.01 22.51 -1.25
N GLU A 320 -0.84 23.77 -1.64
CA GLU A 320 -1.90 24.61 -2.20
C GLU A 320 -2.42 24.11 -3.54
N TRP A 321 -1.55 23.44 -4.32
CA TRP A 321 -1.94 22.81 -5.58
C TRP A 321 -2.56 21.42 -5.34
N VAL A 322 -1.98 20.65 -4.40
CA VAL A 322 -2.47 19.31 -4.06
C VAL A 322 -3.88 19.37 -3.44
N SER A 323 -4.18 20.39 -2.62
CA SER A 323 -5.49 20.55 -2.00
C SER A 323 -6.63 20.78 -2.99
N GLN A 324 -6.33 21.30 -4.18
CA GLN A 324 -7.29 21.60 -5.23
C GLN A 324 -7.66 20.38 -6.09
N ILE A 325 -6.99 19.23 -5.89
CA ILE A 325 -7.28 18.02 -6.66
C ILE A 325 -8.72 17.56 -6.38
N PRO A 326 -9.58 17.39 -7.41
CA PRO A 326 -10.95 16.97 -7.22
C PRO A 326 -11.03 15.50 -6.81
N MET A 327 -11.90 15.18 -5.86
CA MET A 327 -12.10 13.80 -5.37
C MET A 327 -12.52 12.86 -6.50
N ALA A 328 -13.28 13.33 -7.49
CA ALA A 328 -13.66 12.56 -8.67
C ALA A 328 -12.44 12.00 -9.45
N ALA A 329 -11.34 12.74 -9.51
CA ALA A 329 -10.11 12.25 -10.14
C ALA A 329 -9.44 11.14 -9.32
N LEU A 330 -9.40 11.29 -7.99
CA LEU A 330 -8.88 10.26 -7.09
C LEU A 330 -9.74 9.00 -7.13
N VAL A 331 -11.06 9.14 -7.10
CA VAL A 331 -12.02 8.03 -7.22
C VAL A 331 -11.78 7.25 -8.52
N ALA A 332 -11.62 7.93 -9.66
CA ALA A 332 -11.31 7.27 -10.93
C ALA A 332 -10.00 6.46 -10.87
N VAL A 333 -8.95 7.01 -10.24
CA VAL A 333 -7.68 6.31 -10.02
C VAL A 333 -7.88 5.09 -9.11
N MET A 334 -8.58 5.23 -7.99
CA MET A 334 -8.81 4.16 -7.03
C MET A 334 -9.69 3.03 -7.59
N ILE A 335 -10.66 3.35 -8.44
CA ILE A 335 -11.43 2.34 -9.20
C ILE A 335 -10.49 1.54 -10.10
N MET A 336 -9.60 2.20 -10.85
CA MET A 336 -8.62 1.51 -11.68
C MET A 336 -7.67 0.64 -10.84
N VAL A 337 -7.16 1.17 -9.72
CA VAL A 337 -6.28 0.43 -8.80
C VAL A 337 -6.99 -0.80 -8.24
N SER A 338 -8.25 -0.68 -7.83
CA SER A 338 -9.05 -1.82 -7.37
C SER A 338 -9.18 -2.90 -8.46
N ILE A 339 -9.57 -2.51 -9.68
CA ILE A 339 -9.70 -3.44 -10.81
C ILE A 339 -8.37 -4.12 -11.12
N GLY A 340 -7.26 -3.39 -11.05
CA GLY A 340 -5.91 -3.92 -11.27
C GLY A 340 -5.39 -4.79 -10.13
N THR A 341 -5.86 -4.56 -8.90
CA THR A 341 -5.49 -5.35 -7.71
C THR A 341 -6.24 -6.68 -7.71
N PHE A 342 -7.49 -6.71 -8.15
CA PHE A 342 -8.30 -7.93 -8.18
C PHE A 342 -7.65 -9.01 -9.07
N ASN A 343 -7.50 -10.22 -8.53
CA ASN A 343 -6.93 -11.35 -9.25
C ASN A 343 -7.98 -11.99 -10.18
N TRP A 344 -8.07 -11.51 -11.42
CA TRP A 344 -9.00 -12.05 -12.41
C TRP A 344 -8.71 -13.49 -12.82
N GLN A 345 -7.48 -13.96 -12.66
CA GLN A 345 -7.09 -15.33 -12.97
C GLN A 345 -7.79 -16.31 -12.02
N SER A 346 -7.99 -15.95 -10.74
CA SER A 346 -8.66 -16.82 -9.77
C SER A 346 -10.13 -17.12 -10.11
N ILE A 347 -10.80 -16.22 -10.86
CA ILE A 347 -12.15 -16.48 -11.39
C ILE A 347 -12.08 -17.39 -12.62
N ARG A 348 -11.16 -17.11 -13.55
CA ARG A 348 -11.01 -17.89 -14.80
C ARG A 348 -10.62 -19.33 -14.52
N GLU A 349 -9.73 -19.53 -13.56
CA GLU A 349 -9.18 -20.83 -13.15
C GLU A 349 -9.97 -21.47 -11.99
N PHE A 350 -11.12 -20.90 -11.61
CA PHE A 350 -11.92 -21.40 -10.49
C PHE A 350 -12.28 -22.87 -10.63
N LYS A 351 -12.61 -23.33 -11.85
CA LYS A 351 -12.94 -24.74 -12.13
C LYS A 351 -11.73 -25.68 -12.13
N THR A 352 -10.51 -25.14 -12.27
CA THR A 352 -9.27 -25.92 -12.33
C THR A 352 -8.57 -26.03 -10.98
N HIS A 353 -8.83 -25.12 -10.05
CA HIS A 353 -8.25 -25.17 -8.72
C HIS A 353 -8.83 -26.30 -7.85
N PRO A 354 -8.02 -26.89 -6.94
CA PRO A 354 -8.54 -27.82 -5.95
C PRO A 354 -9.64 -27.21 -5.09
N LEU A 355 -10.62 -28.00 -4.67
CA LEU A 355 -11.75 -27.52 -3.86
C LEU A 355 -11.29 -26.80 -2.58
N SER A 356 -10.29 -27.37 -1.88
CA SER A 356 -9.72 -26.76 -0.67
C SER A 356 -9.12 -25.38 -0.91
N PHE A 357 -8.51 -25.16 -2.08
CA PHE A 357 -7.97 -23.86 -2.48
C PHE A 357 -9.10 -22.83 -2.61
N ASN A 358 -10.17 -23.17 -3.35
CA ASN A 358 -11.30 -22.28 -3.58
C ASN A 358 -12.06 -21.98 -2.29
N ILE A 359 -12.24 -22.97 -1.41
CA ILE A 359 -12.90 -22.77 -0.11
C ILE A 359 -12.12 -21.76 0.74
N VAL A 360 -10.80 -21.93 0.87
CA VAL A 360 -9.97 -21.01 1.66
C VAL A 360 -10.00 -19.59 1.09
N MET A 361 -9.87 -19.47 -0.24
CA MET A 361 -9.94 -18.17 -0.92
C MET A 361 -11.30 -17.49 -0.69
N LEU A 362 -12.40 -18.19 -0.93
CA LEU A 362 -13.75 -17.64 -0.77
C LEU A 362 -14.05 -17.32 0.69
N ALA A 363 -13.66 -18.17 1.65
CA ALA A 363 -13.83 -17.88 3.07
C ALA A 363 -13.09 -16.59 3.46
N THR A 364 -11.86 -16.42 2.99
CA THR A 364 -11.08 -15.19 3.22
C THR A 364 -11.82 -13.96 2.67
N VAL A 365 -12.31 -14.03 1.42
CA VAL A 365 -13.04 -12.93 0.77
C VAL A 365 -14.35 -12.63 1.49
N ILE A 366 -15.18 -13.65 1.73
CA ILE A 366 -16.49 -13.53 2.37
C ILE A 366 -16.33 -12.94 3.77
N THR A 367 -15.49 -13.54 4.62
CA THR A 367 -15.27 -13.03 5.97
C THR A 367 -14.82 -11.56 5.94
N THR A 368 -13.86 -11.22 5.10
CA THR A 368 -13.37 -9.84 4.99
C THR A 368 -14.47 -8.87 4.55
N VAL A 369 -15.19 -9.19 3.47
CA VAL A 369 -16.19 -8.28 2.90
C VAL A 369 -17.40 -8.11 3.83
N PHE A 370 -17.86 -9.19 4.47
CA PHE A 370 -18.98 -9.09 5.41
C PHE A 370 -18.63 -8.36 6.70
N THR A 371 -17.44 -8.62 7.24
CA THR A 371 -17.00 -7.98 8.49
C THR A 371 -16.37 -6.61 8.27
N HIS A 372 -16.10 -6.23 7.01
CA HIS A 372 -15.29 -5.06 6.65
C HIS A 372 -13.89 -5.06 7.29
N ASN A 373 -13.43 -6.23 7.77
CA ASN A 373 -12.20 -6.38 8.54
C ASN A 373 -11.28 -7.43 7.89
N LEU A 374 -10.18 -6.94 7.32
CA LEU A 374 -9.18 -7.78 6.64
C LEU A 374 -8.44 -8.73 7.59
N ALA A 375 -8.25 -8.36 8.85
CA ALA A 375 -7.53 -9.19 9.82
C ALA A 375 -8.31 -10.48 10.11
N TYR A 376 -9.64 -10.40 10.25
CA TYR A 376 -10.48 -11.59 10.41
C TYR A 376 -10.44 -12.50 9.18
N GLY A 377 -10.46 -11.91 7.97
CA GLY A 377 -10.30 -12.67 6.74
C GLY A 377 -8.99 -13.45 6.68
N VAL A 378 -7.86 -12.80 6.97
CA VAL A 378 -6.54 -13.45 7.00
C VAL A 378 -6.50 -14.54 8.06
N GLY A 379 -7.01 -14.29 9.27
CA GLY A 379 -7.06 -15.27 10.36
C GLY A 379 -7.83 -16.53 9.96
N VAL A 380 -9.04 -16.37 9.42
CA VAL A 380 -9.86 -17.48 8.91
C VAL A 380 -9.16 -18.22 7.77
N GLY A 381 -8.58 -17.49 6.82
CA GLY A 381 -7.86 -18.06 5.69
C GLY A 381 -6.67 -18.93 6.12
N VAL A 382 -5.84 -18.42 7.04
CA VAL A 382 -4.68 -19.14 7.58
C VAL A 382 -5.11 -20.39 8.34
N LEU A 383 -6.14 -20.29 9.19
CA LEU A 383 -6.66 -21.44 9.95
C LEU A 383 -7.20 -22.53 9.02
N LEU A 384 -8.04 -22.17 8.05
CA LEU A 384 -8.59 -23.13 7.07
C LEU A 384 -7.48 -23.73 6.20
N SER A 385 -6.48 -22.94 5.82
CA SER A 385 -5.32 -23.43 5.08
C SER A 385 -4.52 -24.44 5.91
N ALA A 386 -4.31 -24.18 7.20
CA ALA A 386 -3.62 -25.09 8.10
C ALA A 386 -4.39 -26.40 8.29
N LEU A 387 -5.71 -26.33 8.44
CA LEU A 387 -6.59 -27.51 8.52
C LEU A 387 -6.58 -28.31 7.22
N ALA A 388 -6.66 -27.65 6.06
CA ALA A 388 -6.58 -28.32 4.76
C ALA A 388 -5.23 -29.03 4.56
N PHE A 389 -4.14 -28.41 5.01
CA PHE A 389 -2.81 -28.99 4.98
C PHE A 389 -2.70 -30.21 5.92
N ALA A 390 -3.18 -30.08 7.16
CA ALA A 390 -3.18 -31.16 8.15
C ALA A 390 -4.02 -32.37 7.68
N ASN A 391 -5.20 -32.13 7.11
CA ASN A 391 -6.05 -33.19 6.55
C ASN A 391 -5.36 -33.91 5.39
N LYS A 392 -4.70 -33.16 4.50
CA LYS A 392 -3.94 -33.74 3.38
C LYS A 392 -2.79 -34.64 3.88
N ILE A 393 -2.07 -34.22 4.93
CA ILE A 393 -1.04 -35.06 5.56
C ILE A 393 -1.64 -36.28 6.25
N GLY A 394 -2.76 -36.12 6.96
CA GLY A 394 -3.45 -37.22 7.63
C GLY A 394 -3.85 -38.34 6.67
N GLN A 395 -4.31 -37.99 5.47
CA GLN A 395 -4.62 -38.95 4.41
C GLN A 395 -3.38 -39.68 3.86
N PHE A 396 -2.20 -39.07 3.89
CA PHE A 396 -0.96 -39.76 3.51
C PHE A 396 -0.47 -40.73 4.59
N LEU A 397 -0.73 -40.44 5.86
CA LEU A 397 -0.32 -41.27 6.99
C LEU A 397 -1.22 -42.51 7.18
N THR A 398 -2.50 -42.46 6.77
CA THR A 398 -3.41 -43.60 6.80
C THR A 398 -3.26 -44.58 5.63
N VAL A 399 -2.39 -44.29 4.66
CA VAL A 399 -2.08 -45.17 3.52
C VAL A 399 -0.87 -46.08 3.80
N PHE A 400 -0.29 -46.00 5.01
CA PHE A 400 0.74 -46.93 5.50
C PHE A 400 0.19 -47.89 6.55
#